data_AF-A0A1H8A948-F1
#
_entry.id   AF-A0A1H8A948-F1
#
_cell.length_a   1.000
_cell.length_b   1.000
_cell.length_c   1.000
_cell.angle_alpha   90.00
_cell.angle_beta   90.00
_cell.angle_gamma   90.00
#
_symmetry.space_group_name_H-M   'P 1'
#
loop_
_entity.id
_entity.type
_entity.pdbx_description
1 polymer ?
#
loop_
_entity_poly.entity_id
_entity_poly.type
_entity_poly.pdbx_seq_one_letter_code
_entity_poly.pdbx_strand_id
1 'polypeptide(L)'
;MAFYVVQFLTGLASAASLFLVASGLSIIFGVTRIVNFAHGAFYMIGAYIAFTLTERFSGAFGFWGGVVVAALAVALIGVLVEMVLLRRIYHAPELFQLLATFGLTLMVEDLVVLVWGPDDLVGRRAPGFRGAVDFFGQNIPSYDLFLIVLSPVVLGILWLLFQRTRWGVLVRAATQDRDMVAALGVNQKWLFTSVFAVGVFLAALGGALQIPRDAVHHAMDLRIIVDVFVVVVIGGLGSIVGAFVAAVLVSELNAFGILIFPKISIILVFLVMAVVLIVRPWGLFGKPEAAARKTPGLTVNPWRPLTSNERLASLAALVITATLPLFAGNYALTVGSEIAIFVIFAVSLHFLMSVGGLASFGHAAYFGLGAYGVAFLAKMAGLPMIVCLLLGPLLGCMGAAVFGFFAVQLSGVYFAMLTLAFAQIVWSIAFQWVSVTGGDNGILGVWPEKWAASPSHFYWLALGVAALVTIALRVMVFSPFGYALRATRDSLLRTEAVGINAKRIQWTAFVIAGTTAGIGGALFAYLKGSVFPDNLGISLSVDALVMVLLGGVETVSGGVIGAIVYKALNIWLVSQTDLSKLVLGGFIVLIVVVFPKGIVGMLEMLSQRRRKASPPGSPLIAKPIESAE
;
A
#
# COMPACT_ATOMS: atom_id res chain seq x y z
N MET A 1 -2.64 29.60 -29.52
CA MET A 1 -3.24 30.14 -28.27
C MET A 1 -4.52 29.39 -27.88
N ALA A 2 -5.54 29.32 -28.76
CA ALA A 2 -6.80 28.61 -28.48
C ALA A 2 -6.61 27.16 -27.97
N PHE A 3 -5.72 26.40 -28.61
CA PHE A 3 -5.42 25.02 -28.21
C PHE A 3 -4.85 24.89 -26.77
N TYR A 4 -3.95 25.78 -26.35
CA TYR A 4 -3.42 25.78 -24.98
C TYR A 4 -4.49 26.15 -23.95
N VAL A 5 -5.41 27.05 -24.30
CA VAL A 5 -6.54 27.42 -23.45
C VAL A 5 -7.50 26.24 -23.27
N VAL A 6 -7.79 25.51 -24.34
CA VAL A 6 -8.61 24.29 -24.27
C VAL A 6 -7.92 23.24 -23.39
N GLN A 7 -6.61 23.03 -23.57
CA GLN A 7 -5.86 22.08 -22.75
C GLN A 7 -5.89 22.44 -21.26
N PHE A 8 -5.74 23.72 -20.94
CA PHE A 8 -5.87 24.25 -19.58
C PHE A 8 -7.29 24.03 -19.02
N LEU A 9 -8.34 24.30 -19.80
CA LEU A 9 -9.71 24.05 -19.35
C LEU A 9 -10.00 22.56 -19.13
N THR A 10 -9.45 21.68 -19.96
CA THR A 10 -9.51 20.22 -19.77
C THR A 10 -8.79 19.80 -18.49
N GLY A 11 -7.62 20.38 -18.20
CA GLY A 11 -6.88 20.18 -16.95
C GLY A 11 -7.70 20.57 -15.72
N LEU A 12 -8.32 21.75 -15.75
CA LEU A 12 -9.20 22.24 -14.67
C LEU A 12 -10.44 21.36 -14.47
N ALA A 13 -11.05 20.87 -15.54
CA ALA A 13 -12.20 19.97 -15.44
C ALA A 13 -11.80 18.63 -14.79
N SER A 14 -10.63 18.10 -15.13
CA SER A 14 -10.07 16.90 -14.47
C SER A 14 -9.71 17.17 -13.01
N ALA A 15 -9.16 18.35 -12.70
CA ALA A 15 -8.88 18.78 -11.33
C ALA A 15 -10.13 18.83 -10.46
N ALA A 16 -11.28 19.20 -11.03
CA ALA A 16 -12.53 19.30 -10.29
C ALA A 16 -12.99 17.96 -9.72
N SER A 17 -13.00 16.89 -10.54
CA SER A 17 -13.36 15.55 -10.08
C SER A 17 -12.35 15.02 -9.06
N LEU A 18 -11.05 15.17 -9.37
CA LEU A 18 -9.97 14.72 -8.50
C LEU A 18 -9.98 15.43 -7.14
N PHE A 19 -10.29 16.74 -7.12
CA PHE A 19 -10.46 17.53 -5.90
C PHE A 19 -11.59 17.01 -5.00
N LEU A 20 -12.74 16.62 -5.56
CA LEU A 20 -13.85 16.10 -4.75
C LEU A 20 -13.42 14.86 -3.97
N VAL A 21 -12.78 13.91 -4.65
CA VAL A 21 -12.31 12.68 -4.01
C VAL A 21 -11.18 12.95 -3.03
N ALA A 22 -10.21 13.79 -3.41
CA ALA A 22 -9.05 14.12 -2.59
C ALA A 22 -9.39 14.96 -1.35
N SER A 23 -10.36 15.88 -1.45
CA SER A 23 -10.85 16.63 -0.28
C SER A 23 -11.49 15.68 0.73
N GLY A 24 -12.24 14.67 0.29
CA GLY A 24 -12.78 13.63 1.16
C GLY A 24 -11.71 12.86 1.92
N LEU A 25 -10.65 12.41 1.23
CA LEU A 25 -9.55 11.69 1.87
C LEU A 25 -8.74 12.60 2.82
N SER A 26 -8.49 13.86 2.41
CA SER A 26 -7.79 14.86 3.22
C SER A 26 -8.54 15.15 4.52
N ILE A 27 -9.88 15.26 4.45
CA ILE A 27 -10.74 15.45 5.62
C ILE A 27 -10.66 14.27 6.58
N ILE A 28 -10.82 13.04 6.06
CA ILE A 28 -10.74 11.82 6.87
C ILE A 28 -9.36 11.75 7.55
N PHE A 29 -8.30 11.89 6.77
CA PHE A 29 -6.94 11.82 7.28
C PHE A 29 -6.66 12.91 8.32
N GLY A 30 -7.10 14.15 8.08
CA GLY A 30 -6.85 15.25 9.01
C GLY A 30 -7.30 14.94 10.44
N VAL A 31 -8.41 14.21 10.57
CA VAL A 31 -9.00 13.86 11.86
C VAL A 31 -8.53 12.50 12.37
N THR A 32 -8.43 11.48 11.52
CA THR A 32 -8.13 10.10 11.94
C THR A 32 -6.64 9.78 11.87
N ARG A 33 -5.84 10.51 11.09
CA ARG A 33 -4.43 10.21 10.73
C ARG A 33 -4.26 8.82 10.14
N ILE A 34 -5.33 8.30 9.54
CA ILE A 34 -5.36 6.97 8.93
C ILE A 34 -5.41 7.16 7.43
N VAL A 35 -4.43 6.61 6.73
CA VAL A 35 -4.51 6.47 5.29
C VAL A 35 -5.52 5.35 4.96
N ASN A 36 -6.46 5.61 4.05
CA ASN A 36 -7.60 4.71 3.78
C ASN A 36 -7.64 4.30 2.30
N PHE A 37 -7.21 3.07 1.99
CA PHE A 37 -7.25 2.53 0.62
C PHE A 37 -8.69 2.29 0.11
N ALA A 38 -9.64 2.06 1.01
CA ALA A 38 -11.05 1.86 0.64
C ALA A 38 -11.73 3.13 0.12
N HIS A 39 -11.06 4.28 0.21
CA HIS A 39 -11.60 5.53 -0.31
C HIS A 39 -11.82 5.48 -1.84
N GLY A 40 -10.94 4.79 -2.57
CA GLY A 40 -11.14 4.50 -4.00
C GLY A 40 -12.29 3.54 -4.25
N ALA A 41 -12.50 2.56 -3.37
CA ALA A 41 -13.63 1.64 -3.45
C ALA A 41 -14.98 2.36 -3.23
N PHE A 42 -15.04 3.36 -2.34
CA PHE A 42 -16.23 4.19 -2.19
C PHE A 42 -16.50 5.09 -3.40
N TYR A 43 -15.46 5.63 -4.03
CA TYR A 43 -15.58 6.31 -5.32
C TYR A 43 -16.19 5.40 -6.38
N MET A 44 -15.69 4.16 -6.49
CA MET A 44 -16.18 3.17 -7.45
C MET A 44 -17.63 2.77 -7.19
N ILE A 45 -18.00 2.42 -5.94
CA ILE A 45 -19.41 2.12 -5.59
C ILE A 45 -20.31 3.32 -5.91
N GLY A 46 -19.83 4.55 -5.67
CA GLY A 46 -20.55 5.78 -6.03
C GLY A 46 -20.85 5.85 -7.52
N ALA A 47 -19.87 5.54 -8.37
CA ALA A 47 -20.05 5.49 -9.82
C ALA A 47 -21.04 4.40 -10.26
N TYR A 48 -20.94 3.17 -9.74
CA TYR A 48 -21.84 2.07 -10.10
C TYR A 48 -23.29 2.28 -9.63
N ILE A 49 -23.49 2.81 -8.41
CA ILE A 49 -24.83 3.14 -7.92
C ILE A 49 -25.42 4.30 -8.73
N ALA A 50 -24.65 5.35 -9.01
CA ALA A 50 -25.14 6.45 -9.84
C ALA A 50 -25.42 6.02 -11.28
N PHE A 51 -24.63 5.12 -11.87
CA PHE A 51 -24.92 4.53 -13.19
C PHE A 51 -26.30 3.85 -13.16
N THR A 52 -26.53 3.00 -12.17
CA THR A 52 -27.80 2.28 -12.01
C THR A 52 -28.99 3.22 -11.85
N LEU A 53 -28.85 4.25 -11.01
CA LEU A 53 -29.93 5.21 -10.74
C LEU A 53 -30.22 6.09 -11.95
N THR A 54 -29.19 6.55 -12.65
CA THR A 54 -29.33 7.42 -13.83
C THR A 54 -29.86 6.67 -15.06
N GLU A 55 -29.60 5.35 -15.16
CA GLU A 55 -30.23 4.49 -16.15
C GLU A 55 -31.70 4.22 -15.83
N ARG A 56 -32.01 3.95 -14.56
CA ARG A 56 -33.37 3.61 -14.11
C ARG A 56 -34.33 4.80 -14.09
N PHE A 57 -33.85 5.97 -13.67
CA PHE A 57 -34.66 7.19 -13.59
C PHE A 57 -34.26 8.16 -14.70
N SER A 58 -35.18 8.39 -15.65
CA SER A 58 -34.95 9.30 -16.77
C SER A 58 -35.20 10.77 -16.40
N GLY A 59 -34.69 11.68 -17.23
CA GLY A 59 -34.87 13.12 -17.07
C GLY A 59 -33.82 13.80 -16.19
N ALA A 60 -33.87 15.14 -16.14
CA ALA A 60 -32.89 15.95 -15.40
C ALA A 60 -32.94 15.68 -13.89
N PHE A 61 -34.15 15.57 -13.32
CA PHE A 61 -34.33 15.25 -11.91
C PHE A 61 -33.85 13.82 -11.58
N GLY A 62 -34.09 12.85 -12.47
CA GLY A 62 -33.61 11.47 -12.30
C GLY A 62 -32.09 11.39 -12.31
N PHE A 63 -31.42 12.12 -13.22
CA PHE A 63 -29.97 12.14 -13.29
C PHE A 63 -29.33 12.81 -12.06
N TRP A 64 -29.65 14.09 -11.80
CA TRP A 64 -29.03 14.85 -10.72
C TRP A 64 -29.44 14.34 -9.34
N GLY A 65 -30.70 13.92 -9.18
CA GLY A 65 -31.17 13.23 -7.99
C GLY A 65 -30.46 11.90 -7.80
N GLY A 66 -30.27 11.12 -8.87
CA GLY A 66 -29.53 9.86 -8.85
C GLY A 66 -28.08 10.02 -8.38
N VAL A 67 -27.38 11.05 -8.86
CA VAL A 67 -25.99 11.38 -8.43
C VAL A 67 -25.93 11.67 -6.93
N VAL A 68 -26.83 12.52 -6.41
CA VAL A 68 -26.85 12.87 -4.98
C VAL A 68 -27.28 11.68 -4.11
N VAL A 69 -28.29 10.93 -4.54
CA VAL A 69 -28.77 9.74 -3.81
C VAL A 69 -27.70 8.66 -3.79
N ALA A 70 -26.95 8.46 -4.87
CA ALA A 70 -25.80 7.55 -4.88
C ALA A 70 -24.75 7.97 -3.84
N ALA A 71 -24.37 9.25 -3.82
CA ALA A 71 -23.41 9.76 -2.85
C ALA A 71 -23.88 9.59 -1.39
N LEU A 72 -25.17 9.83 -1.11
CA LEU A 72 -25.77 9.60 0.22
C LEU A 72 -25.83 8.12 0.59
N ALA A 73 -26.19 7.24 -0.34
CA ALA A 73 -26.23 5.80 -0.12
C ALA A 73 -24.84 5.25 0.23
N VAL A 74 -23.81 5.68 -0.51
CA VAL A 74 -22.42 5.28 -0.23
C VAL A 74 -21.90 5.90 1.07
N ALA A 75 -22.29 7.14 1.40
CA ALA A 75 -21.97 7.72 2.70
C ALA A 75 -22.54 6.88 3.85
N LEU A 76 -23.75 6.33 3.71
CA LEU A 76 -24.34 5.40 4.68
C LEU A 76 -23.57 4.07 4.75
N ILE A 77 -23.17 3.50 3.61
CA ILE A 77 -22.29 2.32 3.57
C ILE A 77 -20.97 2.63 4.31
N GLY A 78 -20.38 3.79 4.06
CA GLY A 78 -19.17 4.26 4.74
C GLY A 78 -19.35 4.36 6.25
N VAL A 79 -20.48 4.89 6.72
CA VAL A 79 -20.82 4.93 8.15
C VAL A 79 -20.87 3.51 8.74
N LEU A 80 -21.51 2.57 8.06
CA LEU A 80 -21.56 1.18 8.52
C LEU A 80 -20.17 0.54 8.57
N VAL A 81 -19.35 0.73 7.54
CA VAL A 81 -17.97 0.26 7.49
C VAL A 81 -17.14 0.87 8.62
N GLU A 82 -17.24 2.17 8.87
CA GLU A 82 -16.53 2.81 9.97
C GLU A 82 -16.94 2.22 11.32
N MET A 83 -18.25 2.11 11.58
CA MET A 83 -18.75 1.64 12.86
C MET A 83 -18.39 0.16 13.13
N VAL A 84 -18.48 -0.70 12.12
CA VAL A 84 -18.30 -2.15 12.26
C VAL A 84 -16.83 -2.56 12.18
N LEU A 85 -16.06 -1.93 11.29
CA LEU A 85 -14.69 -2.31 11.01
C LEU A 85 -13.70 -1.30 11.59
N LEU A 86 -13.67 -0.08 11.07
CA LEU A 86 -12.57 0.85 11.33
C LEU A 86 -12.49 1.28 12.80
N ARG A 87 -13.64 1.53 13.45
CA ARG A 87 -13.72 1.91 14.85
C ARG A 87 -13.08 0.88 15.78
N ARG A 88 -13.11 -0.41 15.42
CA ARG A 88 -12.50 -1.48 16.22
C ARG A 88 -10.97 -1.48 16.14
N ILE A 89 -10.41 -0.85 15.10
CA ILE A 89 -8.98 -0.90 14.78
C ILE A 89 -8.29 0.48 14.85
N TYR A 90 -9.00 1.53 15.28
CA TYR A 90 -8.42 2.88 15.46
C TYR A 90 -7.26 2.94 16.47
N HIS A 91 -7.21 2.03 17.42
CA HIS A 91 -6.09 1.92 18.37
C HIS A 91 -4.96 0.99 17.88
N ALA A 92 -5.17 0.28 16.76
CA ALA A 92 -4.15 -0.56 16.16
C ALA A 92 -3.11 0.30 15.42
N PRO A 93 -1.87 -0.20 15.22
CA PRO A 93 -0.88 0.48 14.39
C PRO A 93 -1.42 0.78 12.98
N GLU A 94 -0.96 1.88 12.38
CA GLU A 94 -1.40 2.38 11.07
C GLU A 94 -1.45 1.29 9.99
N LEU A 95 -0.47 0.39 9.99
CA LEU A 95 -0.35 -0.73 9.06
C LEU A 95 -1.58 -1.66 9.05
N PHE A 96 -2.18 -1.92 10.20
CA PHE A 96 -3.37 -2.76 10.31
C PHE A 96 -4.59 -2.09 9.70
N GLN A 97 -4.72 -0.78 9.92
CA GLN A 97 -5.81 0.01 9.37
C GLN A 97 -5.71 0.06 7.85
N LEU A 98 -4.50 0.27 7.32
CA LEU A 98 -4.21 0.25 5.90
C LEU A 98 -4.59 -1.09 5.27
N LEU A 99 -4.13 -2.16 5.89
CA LEU A 99 -4.41 -3.52 5.44
C LEU A 99 -5.92 -3.84 5.44
N ALA A 100 -6.65 -3.49 6.51
CA ALA A 100 -8.09 -3.69 6.56
C ALA A 100 -8.83 -2.91 5.47
N THR A 101 -8.40 -1.67 5.21
CA THR A 101 -9.01 -0.86 4.15
C THR A 101 -8.71 -1.40 2.75
N PHE A 102 -7.51 -1.96 2.53
CA PHE A 102 -7.19 -2.64 1.27
C PHE A 102 -7.96 -3.96 1.12
N GLY A 103 -8.14 -4.72 2.20
CA GLY A 103 -9.01 -5.90 2.21
C GLY A 103 -10.44 -5.53 1.81
N LEU A 104 -10.96 -4.38 2.27
CA LEU A 104 -12.25 -3.88 1.83
C LEU A 104 -12.26 -3.51 0.34
N THR A 105 -11.19 -2.89 -0.18
CA THR A 105 -11.03 -2.60 -1.61
C THR A 105 -11.17 -3.87 -2.46
N LEU A 106 -10.42 -4.94 -2.12
CA LEU A 106 -10.52 -6.23 -2.79
C LEU A 106 -11.92 -6.86 -2.73
N MET A 107 -12.59 -6.73 -1.57
CA MET A 107 -13.97 -7.21 -1.43
C MET A 107 -14.93 -6.46 -2.34
N VAL A 108 -14.79 -5.13 -2.41
CA VAL A 108 -15.67 -4.28 -3.21
C VAL A 108 -15.47 -4.53 -4.69
N GLU A 109 -14.24 -4.76 -5.15
CA GLU A 109 -13.95 -5.08 -6.56
C GLU A 109 -14.74 -6.30 -7.05
N ASP A 110 -14.65 -7.44 -6.35
CA ASP A 110 -15.39 -8.65 -6.72
C ASP A 110 -16.90 -8.51 -6.49
N LEU A 111 -17.35 -7.76 -5.47
CA LEU A 111 -18.77 -7.47 -5.27
C LEU A 111 -19.36 -6.66 -6.42
N VAL A 112 -18.58 -5.72 -6.96
CA VAL A 112 -18.99 -4.93 -8.13
C VAL A 112 -19.13 -5.84 -9.34
N VAL A 113 -18.14 -6.70 -9.61
CA VAL A 113 -18.21 -7.66 -10.72
C VAL A 113 -19.39 -8.62 -10.56
N LEU A 114 -19.69 -9.05 -9.33
CA LEU A 114 -20.83 -9.93 -9.04
C LEU A 114 -22.19 -9.27 -9.31
N VAL A 115 -22.33 -7.98 -9.01
CA VAL A 115 -23.62 -7.25 -9.12
C VAL A 115 -23.82 -6.64 -10.51
N TRP A 116 -22.76 -6.10 -11.12
CA TRP A 116 -22.83 -5.35 -12.39
C TRP A 116 -22.20 -6.06 -13.59
N GLY A 117 -21.46 -7.15 -13.37
CA GLY A 117 -20.69 -7.82 -14.40
C GLY A 117 -19.28 -7.24 -14.56
N PRO A 118 -18.40 -7.92 -15.32
CA PRO A 118 -17.02 -7.50 -15.53
C PRO A 118 -16.86 -6.41 -16.60
N ASP A 119 -17.90 -6.16 -17.41
CA ASP A 119 -17.88 -5.25 -18.55
C ASP A 119 -17.80 -3.77 -18.13
N ASP A 120 -17.13 -2.97 -18.96
CA ASP A 120 -17.05 -1.53 -18.79
C ASP A 120 -18.40 -0.88 -19.12
N LEU A 121 -18.95 -0.10 -18.19
CA LEU A 121 -20.26 0.52 -18.30
C LEU A 121 -20.14 2.01 -18.64
N VAL A 122 -20.70 2.43 -19.77
CA VAL A 122 -20.72 3.84 -20.19
C VAL A 122 -22.06 4.44 -19.80
N GLY A 123 -22.06 5.42 -18.89
CA GLY A 123 -23.31 6.04 -18.45
C GLY A 123 -23.84 7.14 -19.38
N ARG A 124 -25.06 7.61 -19.06
CA ARG A 124 -25.74 8.64 -19.84
C ARG A 124 -25.03 9.99 -19.73
N ARG A 125 -25.09 10.76 -20.82
CA ARG A 125 -24.68 12.17 -20.81
C ARG A 125 -25.57 12.99 -19.87
N ALA A 126 -24.94 13.86 -19.08
CA ALA A 126 -25.62 14.74 -18.13
C ALA A 126 -26.71 15.61 -18.83
N PRO A 127 -27.98 15.57 -18.38
CA PRO A 127 -29.03 16.44 -18.88
C PRO A 127 -28.68 17.91 -18.68
N GLY A 128 -28.89 18.73 -19.71
CA GLY A 128 -28.52 20.16 -19.73
C GLY A 128 -27.09 20.43 -20.20
N PHE A 129 -26.21 19.41 -20.25
CA PHE A 129 -24.80 19.56 -20.62
C PHE A 129 -24.38 18.60 -21.74
N ARG A 130 -25.28 18.38 -22.71
CA ARG A 130 -25.05 17.46 -23.84
C ARG A 130 -24.26 18.06 -24.99
N GLY A 131 -24.20 19.40 -25.06
CA GLY A 131 -23.56 20.15 -26.12
C GLY A 131 -22.11 20.52 -25.81
N ALA A 132 -21.49 21.22 -26.75
CA ALA A 132 -20.19 21.86 -26.58
C ALA A 132 -20.35 23.37 -26.75
N VAL A 133 -19.48 24.13 -26.07
CA VAL A 133 -19.34 25.57 -26.24
C VAL A 133 -18.13 25.81 -27.14
N ASP A 134 -18.32 26.59 -28.19
CA ASP A 134 -17.21 26.99 -29.06
C ASP A 134 -16.36 28.05 -28.36
N PHE A 135 -15.08 27.74 -28.20
CA PHE A 135 -14.08 28.61 -27.61
C PHE A 135 -12.94 28.81 -28.62
N PHE A 136 -12.98 29.92 -29.36
CA PHE A 136 -12.00 30.25 -30.41
C PHE A 136 -11.83 29.16 -31.49
N GLY A 137 -12.94 28.57 -31.96
CA GLY A 137 -12.95 27.53 -33.00
C GLY A 137 -12.65 26.13 -32.47
N GLN A 138 -12.66 25.93 -31.15
CA GLN A 138 -12.47 24.65 -30.48
C GLN A 138 -13.65 24.35 -29.58
N ASN A 139 -14.23 23.16 -29.71
CA ASN A 139 -15.41 22.76 -28.97
C ASN A 139 -15.05 22.16 -27.62
N ILE A 140 -15.46 22.82 -26.54
CA ILE A 140 -15.28 22.33 -25.17
C ILE A 140 -16.60 21.75 -24.68
N PRO A 141 -16.63 20.51 -24.15
CA PRO A 141 -17.84 19.94 -23.57
C PRO A 141 -18.43 20.86 -22.49
N SER A 142 -19.72 21.20 -22.61
CA SER A 142 -20.40 22.04 -21.62
C SER A 142 -20.38 21.44 -20.20
N TYR A 143 -20.27 20.11 -20.10
CA TYR A 143 -20.13 19.38 -18.83
C TYR A 143 -18.80 19.68 -18.13
N ASP A 144 -17.71 19.84 -18.87
CA ASP A 144 -16.41 20.15 -18.29
C ASP A 144 -16.43 21.55 -17.66
N LEU A 145 -17.06 22.52 -18.32
CA LEU A 145 -17.26 23.86 -17.75
C LEU A 145 -18.10 23.82 -16.47
N PHE A 146 -19.12 22.97 -16.41
CA PHE A 146 -19.90 22.75 -15.18
C PHE A 146 -19.02 22.22 -14.04
N LEU A 147 -18.18 21.22 -14.30
CA LEU A 147 -17.27 20.66 -13.28
C LEU A 147 -16.26 21.71 -12.78
N ILE A 148 -15.72 22.53 -13.69
CA ILE A 148 -14.81 23.64 -13.33
C ILE A 148 -15.47 24.60 -12.34
N VAL A 149 -16.75 24.91 -12.50
CA VAL A 149 -17.49 25.79 -11.58
C VAL A 149 -17.87 25.07 -10.29
N LEU A 150 -18.24 23.79 -10.37
CA LEU A 150 -18.68 23.01 -9.22
C LEU A 150 -17.58 22.87 -8.16
N SER A 151 -16.33 22.70 -8.57
CA SER A 151 -15.20 22.48 -7.66
C SER A 151 -14.95 23.64 -6.68
N PRO A 152 -14.79 24.90 -7.12
CA PRO A 152 -14.73 26.06 -6.22
C PRO A 152 -15.97 26.24 -5.35
N VAL A 153 -17.16 25.89 -5.86
CA VAL A 153 -18.39 25.94 -5.06
C VAL A 153 -18.33 24.93 -3.91
N VAL A 154 -17.93 23.69 -4.19
CA VAL A 154 -17.75 22.67 -3.14
C VAL A 154 -16.65 23.07 -2.16
N LEU A 155 -15.54 23.64 -2.63
CA LEU A 155 -14.51 24.20 -1.75
C LEU A 155 -15.09 25.28 -0.82
N GLY A 156 -15.91 26.19 -1.35
CA GLY A 156 -16.59 27.23 -0.58
C GLY A 156 -17.54 26.65 0.47
N ILE A 157 -18.32 25.63 0.11
CA ILE A 157 -19.21 24.91 1.04
C ILE A 157 -18.42 24.24 2.15
N LEU A 158 -17.35 23.52 1.82
CA LEU A 158 -16.48 22.87 2.80
C LEU A 158 -15.79 23.91 3.68
N TRP A 159 -15.32 25.01 3.13
CA TRP A 159 -14.73 26.10 3.90
C TRP A 159 -15.72 26.69 4.90
N LEU A 160 -16.97 26.98 4.47
CA LEU A 160 -18.02 27.44 5.38
C LEU A 160 -18.33 26.39 6.46
N LEU A 161 -18.47 25.11 6.06
CA LEU A 161 -18.75 24.01 6.97
C LEU A 161 -17.66 23.90 8.04
N PHE A 162 -16.39 23.96 7.67
CA PHE A 162 -15.31 23.86 8.64
C PHE A 162 -15.18 25.15 9.44
N GLN A 163 -15.06 26.33 8.82
CA GLN A 163 -14.72 27.57 9.52
C GLN A 163 -15.86 28.18 10.33
N ARG A 164 -17.11 28.03 9.88
CA ARG A 164 -18.25 28.73 10.50
C ARG A 164 -19.11 27.85 11.40
N THR A 165 -19.02 26.52 11.32
CA THR A 165 -19.87 25.64 12.15
C THR A 165 -19.17 25.14 13.40
N ARG A 166 -19.96 24.84 14.45
CA ARG A 166 -19.46 24.20 15.68
C ARG A 166 -18.82 22.85 15.40
N TRP A 167 -19.42 22.07 14.49
CA TRP A 167 -18.86 20.79 14.04
C TRP A 167 -17.45 20.97 13.47
N GLY A 168 -17.25 21.95 12.60
CA GLY A 168 -15.95 22.25 12.03
C GLY A 168 -14.90 22.73 13.04
N VAL A 169 -15.31 23.46 14.08
CA VAL A 169 -14.42 23.84 15.21
C VAL A 169 -13.97 22.59 15.97
N LEU A 170 -14.89 21.67 16.30
CA LEU A 170 -14.57 20.41 16.99
C LEU A 170 -13.65 19.53 16.14
N VAL A 171 -13.90 19.45 14.84
CA VAL A 171 -13.06 18.71 13.90
C VAL A 171 -11.64 19.26 13.90
N ARG A 172 -11.45 20.58 13.76
CA ARG A 172 -10.11 21.20 13.81
C ARG A 172 -9.43 21.07 15.17
N ALA A 173 -10.17 21.09 16.26
CA ALA A 173 -9.60 20.83 17.58
C ALA A 173 -9.10 19.38 17.67
N ALA A 174 -9.87 18.42 17.14
CA ALA A 174 -9.52 17.01 17.15
C ALA A 174 -8.32 16.67 16.23
N THR A 175 -8.06 17.45 15.19
CA THR A 175 -6.85 17.27 14.36
C THR A 175 -5.58 17.68 15.09
N GLN A 176 -5.68 18.65 16.01
CA GLN A 176 -4.57 19.15 16.82
C GLN A 176 -4.30 18.23 18.02
N ASP A 177 -5.32 17.98 18.84
CA ASP A 177 -5.21 17.15 20.04
C ASP A 177 -6.54 16.43 20.31
N ARG A 178 -6.57 15.13 20.00
CA ARG A 178 -7.76 14.29 20.18
C ARG A 178 -8.06 14.06 21.66
N ASP A 179 -7.03 13.88 22.47
CA ASP A 179 -7.15 13.52 23.87
C ASP A 179 -7.70 14.71 24.66
N MET A 180 -7.26 15.92 24.33
CA MET A 180 -7.85 17.17 24.84
C MET A 180 -9.33 17.28 24.48
N VAL A 181 -9.70 17.02 23.23
CA VAL A 181 -11.10 17.09 22.78
C VAL A 181 -11.99 16.06 23.50
N ALA A 182 -11.47 14.86 23.75
CA ALA A 182 -12.17 13.86 24.58
C ALA A 182 -12.32 14.34 26.04
N ALA A 183 -11.29 14.93 26.63
CA ALA A 183 -11.33 15.44 28.00
C ALA A 183 -12.38 16.56 28.18
N LEU A 184 -12.66 17.32 27.12
CA LEU A 184 -13.73 18.34 27.07
C LEU A 184 -15.14 17.74 26.89
N GLY A 185 -15.30 16.41 26.91
CA GLY A 185 -16.60 15.72 26.86
C GLY A 185 -17.16 15.50 25.45
N VAL A 186 -16.38 15.75 24.40
CA VAL A 186 -16.81 15.55 23.01
C VAL A 186 -16.80 14.06 22.67
N ASN A 187 -17.90 13.56 22.13
CA ASN A 187 -17.99 12.17 21.71
C ASN A 187 -17.18 11.93 20.42
N GLN A 188 -15.93 11.49 20.58
CA GLN A 188 -15.02 11.20 19.47
C GLN A 188 -15.61 10.19 18.47
N LYS A 189 -16.39 9.21 18.93
CA LYS A 189 -16.97 8.16 18.08
C LYS A 189 -17.87 8.77 17.01
N TRP A 190 -18.79 9.64 17.41
CA TRP A 190 -19.71 10.31 16.48
C TRP A 190 -19.02 11.41 15.67
N LEU A 191 -18.04 12.10 16.25
CA LEU A 191 -17.23 13.07 15.50
C LEU A 191 -16.52 12.38 14.33
N PHE A 192 -15.86 11.24 14.58
CA PHE A 192 -15.12 10.53 13.53
C PHE A 192 -16.06 9.89 12.51
N THR A 193 -17.18 9.29 12.93
CA THR A 193 -18.20 8.79 11.99
C THR A 193 -18.72 9.89 11.07
N SER A 194 -19.01 11.07 11.61
CA SER A 194 -19.53 12.19 10.80
C SER A 194 -18.51 12.71 9.79
N VAL A 195 -17.23 12.82 10.19
CA VAL A 195 -16.12 13.17 9.29
C VAL A 195 -15.95 12.12 8.21
N PHE A 196 -16.03 10.84 8.58
CA PHE A 196 -15.96 9.72 7.65
C PHE A 196 -17.10 9.75 6.65
N ALA A 197 -18.34 9.99 7.10
CA ALA A 197 -19.51 10.11 6.25
C ALA A 197 -19.36 11.24 5.23
N VAL A 198 -18.89 12.42 5.64
CA VAL A 198 -18.64 13.55 4.74
C VAL A 198 -17.54 13.22 3.73
N GLY A 199 -16.45 12.57 4.17
CA GLY A 199 -15.37 12.19 3.28
C GLY A 199 -15.80 11.15 2.23
N VAL A 200 -16.55 10.12 2.66
CA VAL A 200 -17.10 9.10 1.76
C VAL A 200 -18.17 9.68 0.82
N PHE A 201 -19.01 10.59 1.31
CA PHE A 201 -19.96 11.32 0.47
C PHE A 201 -19.24 12.06 -0.68
N LEU A 202 -18.15 12.77 -0.39
CA LEU A 202 -17.37 13.49 -1.41
C LEU A 202 -16.68 12.54 -2.41
N ALA A 203 -16.17 11.39 -1.94
CA ALA A 203 -15.62 10.36 -2.81
C ALA A 203 -16.66 9.81 -3.78
N ALA A 204 -17.82 9.40 -3.24
CA ALA A 204 -18.91 8.86 -4.02
C ALA A 204 -19.53 9.89 -4.97
N LEU A 205 -19.60 11.16 -4.56
CA LEU A 205 -20.02 12.27 -5.41
C LEU A 205 -19.04 12.48 -6.56
N GLY A 206 -17.73 12.43 -6.31
CA GLY A 206 -16.70 12.48 -7.36
C GLY A 206 -16.87 11.33 -8.36
N GLY A 207 -17.09 10.11 -7.88
CA GLY A 207 -17.32 8.93 -8.74
C GLY A 207 -18.59 9.05 -9.58
N ALA A 208 -19.69 9.46 -8.94
CA ALA A 208 -20.96 9.67 -9.62
C ALA A 208 -20.90 10.76 -10.70
N LEU A 209 -20.12 11.82 -10.48
CA LEU A 209 -19.90 12.90 -11.45
C LEU A 209 -18.93 12.52 -12.57
N GLN A 210 -18.14 11.45 -12.44
CA GLN A 210 -17.22 11.01 -13.49
C GLN A 210 -17.92 10.24 -14.62
N ILE A 211 -19.08 9.64 -14.34
CA ILE A 211 -19.82 8.76 -15.25
C ILE A 211 -20.01 9.32 -16.68
N PRO A 212 -20.31 10.62 -16.89
CA PRO A 212 -20.49 11.16 -18.23
C PRO A 212 -19.18 11.36 -19.02
N ARG A 213 -18.02 11.27 -18.36
CA ARG A 213 -16.69 11.50 -18.96
C ARG A 213 -16.00 10.19 -19.32
N ASP A 214 -15.99 9.24 -18.39
CA ASP A 214 -15.28 7.97 -18.54
C ASP A 214 -16.18 6.78 -18.24
N ALA A 215 -15.82 5.63 -18.83
CA ALA A 215 -16.48 4.37 -18.53
C ALA A 215 -16.22 3.94 -17.08
N VAL A 216 -17.23 3.31 -16.48
CA VAL A 216 -17.16 2.72 -15.15
C VAL A 216 -16.65 1.29 -15.28
N HIS A 217 -15.52 0.98 -14.65
CA HIS A 217 -14.87 -0.33 -14.71
C HIS A 217 -14.42 -0.77 -13.31
N HIS A 218 -14.31 -2.08 -13.08
CA HIS A 218 -14.10 -2.67 -11.74
C HIS A 218 -12.69 -2.40 -11.15
N ALA A 219 -11.71 -2.06 -11.99
CA ALA A 219 -10.35 -1.71 -11.55
C ALA A 219 -10.12 -0.20 -11.30
N MET A 220 -11.17 0.63 -11.29
CA MET A 220 -11.00 2.10 -11.22
C MET A 220 -10.65 2.63 -9.83
N ASP A 221 -10.94 1.86 -8.79
CA ASP A 221 -10.68 2.16 -7.39
C ASP A 221 -9.18 2.32 -7.07
N LEU A 222 -8.33 1.39 -7.56
CA LEU A 222 -6.88 1.44 -7.36
C LEU A 222 -6.22 2.54 -8.20
N ARG A 223 -6.78 2.86 -9.37
CA ARG A 223 -6.27 3.98 -10.19
C ARG A 223 -6.54 5.32 -9.50
N ILE A 224 -7.79 5.57 -9.11
CA ILE A 224 -8.16 6.86 -8.51
C ILE A 224 -7.52 7.07 -7.14
N ILE A 225 -7.36 6.02 -6.32
CA ILE A 225 -6.78 6.18 -4.98
C ILE A 225 -5.32 6.63 -5.05
N VAL A 226 -4.58 6.20 -6.08
CA VAL A 226 -3.20 6.60 -6.31
C VAL A 226 -3.11 8.08 -6.67
N ASP A 227 -3.94 8.55 -7.60
CA ASP A 227 -3.99 9.97 -7.98
C ASP A 227 -4.41 10.85 -6.80
N VAL A 228 -5.40 10.39 -6.05
CA VAL A 228 -5.88 11.06 -4.85
C VAL A 228 -4.79 11.12 -3.78
N PHE A 229 -4.01 10.06 -3.60
CA PHE A 229 -2.87 10.08 -2.69
C PHE A 229 -1.82 11.10 -3.09
N VAL A 230 -1.49 11.18 -4.38
CA VAL A 230 -0.57 12.20 -4.89
C VAL A 230 -1.08 13.59 -4.53
N VAL A 231 -2.35 13.88 -4.79
CA VAL A 231 -2.96 15.18 -4.50
C VAL A 231 -2.95 15.51 -3.01
N VAL A 232 -3.39 14.59 -2.15
CA VAL A 232 -3.47 14.83 -0.71
C VAL A 232 -2.08 15.02 -0.11
N VAL A 233 -1.09 14.27 -0.58
CA VAL A 233 0.29 14.37 -0.11
C VAL A 233 0.96 15.66 -0.58
N ILE A 234 0.82 16.03 -1.85
CA ILE A 234 1.32 17.31 -2.38
C ILE A 234 0.62 18.47 -1.66
N GLY A 235 -0.71 18.42 -1.51
CA GLY A 235 -1.48 19.46 -0.84
C GLY A 235 -1.14 19.61 0.63
N GLY A 236 -0.73 18.52 1.27
CA GLY A 236 -0.52 18.41 2.70
C GLY A 236 -1.73 17.78 3.37
N LEU A 237 -1.46 16.70 4.10
CA LEU A 237 -2.44 15.89 4.80
C LEU A 237 -3.29 16.74 5.76
N GLY A 238 -4.62 16.67 5.63
CA GLY A 238 -5.56 17.45 6.44
C GLY A 238 -5.84 18.87 5.95
N SER A 239 -5.26 19.30 4.83
CA SER A 239 -5.52 20.61 4.22
C SER A 239 -6.47 20.50 3.02
N ILE A 240 -7.69 21.03 3.16
CA ILE A 240 -8.68 21.05 2.07
C ILE A 240 -8.23 22.01 0.95
N VAL A 241 -7.75 23.20 1.33
CA VAL A 241 -7.21 24.19 0.37
C VAL A 241 -5.97 23.63 -0.32
N GLY A 242 -5.11 22.94 0.43
CA GLY A 242 -3.95 22.26 -0.14
C GLY A 242 -4.36 21.20 -1.16
N ALA A 243 -5.37 20.38 -0.85
CA ALA A 243 -5.90 19.39 -1.79
C ALA A 243 -6.47 20.04 -3.07
N PHE A 244 -7.13 21.19 -2.99
CA PHE A 244 -7.60 21.93 -4.17
C PHE A 244 -6.45 22.39 -5.05
N VAL A 245 -5.46 23.07 -4.47
CA VAL A 245 -4.29 23.57 -5.22
C VAL A 245 -3.50 22.41 -5.83
N ALA A 246 -3.32 21.33 -5.08
CA ALA A 246 -2.63 20.14 -5.56
C ALA A 246 -3.41 19.42 -6.67
N ALA A 247 -4.74 19.34 -6.60
CA ALA A 247 -5.56 18.74 -7.67
C ALA A 247 -5.41 19.53 -8.97
N VAL A 248 -5.48 20.86 -8.90
CA VAL A 248 -5.21 21.74 -10.05
C VAL A 248 -3.81 21.50 -10.59
N LEU A 249 -2.78 21.56 -9.72
CA LEU A 249 -1.40 21.36 -10.13
C LEU A 249 -1.18 20.00 -10.81
N VAL A 250 -1.68 18.93 -10.23
CA VAL A 250 -1.50 17.55 -10.72
C VAL A 250 -2.24 17.35 -12.04
N SER A 251 -3.49 17.79 -12.16
CA SER A 251 -4.27 17.62 -13.38
C SER A 251 -3.79 18.51 -14.52
N GLU A 252 -3.36 19.75 -14.25
CA GLU A 252 -2.72 20.60 -15.26
C GLU A 252 -1.41 19.99 -15.75
N LEU A 253 -0.59 19.51 -14.82
CA LEU A 253 0.66 18.87 -15.16
C LEU A 253 0.45 17.59 -15.97
N ASN A 254 -0.58 16.80 -15.66
CA ASN A 254 -0.94 15.65 -16.49
C ASN A 254 -1.44 16.09 -17.87
N ALA A 255 -2.34 17.07 -17.95
CA ALA A 255 -2.89 17.57 -19.22
C ALA A 255 -1.78 18.12 -20.13
N PHE A 256 -0.95 19.04 -19.65
CA PHE A 256 0.18 19.55 -20.42
C PHE A 256 1.29 18.52 -20.59
N GLY A 257 1.46 17.59 -19.65
CA GLY A 257 2.40 16.48 -19.73
C GLY A 257 2.08 15.54 -20.88
N ILE A 258 0.80 15.18 -21.07
CA ILE A 258 0.34 14.41 -22.24
C ILE A 258 0.63 15.16 -23.54
N LEU A 259 0.46 16.48 -23.54
CA LEU A 259 0.68 17.30 -24.72
C LEU A 259 2.17 17.44 -25.11
N ILE A 260 3.02 17.78 -24.14
CA ILE A 260 4.42 18.17 -24.39
C ILE A 260 5.36 16.96 -24.26
N PHE A 261 5.11 16.09 -23.27
CA PHE A 261 5.96 14.97 -22.91
C PHE A 261 5.18 13.66 -22.75
N PRO A 262 4.44 13.18 -23.78
CA PRO A 262 3.53 12.04 -23.68
C PRO A 262 4.20 10.74 -23.17
N LYS A 263 5.51 10.59 -23.41
CA LYS A 263 6.29 9.41 -22.99
C LYS A 263 6.59 9.36 -21.50
N ILE A 264 6.45 10.47 -20.77
CA ILE A 264 6.76 10.56 -19.34
C ILE A 264 5.64 11.21 -18.53
N SER A 265 4.45 11.38 -19.11
CA SER A 265 3.33 12.12 -18.50
C SER A 265 2.96 11.61 -17.10
N ILE A 266 2.90 10.29 -16.91
CA ILE A 266 2.58 9.67 -15.62
C ILE A 266 3.75 9.85 -14.65
N ILE A 267 4.99 9.70 -15.14
CA ILE A 267 6.21 9.88 -14.34
C ILE A 267 6.27 11.29 -13.75
N LEU A 268 5.90 12.31 -14.52
CA LEU A 268 5.95 13.71 -14.09
C LEU A 268 5.11 13.95 -12.83
N VAL A 269 3.92 13.34 -12.73
CA VAL A 269 3.02 13.51 -11.58
C VAL A 269 3.65 12.99 -10.28
N PHE A 270 4.20 11.76 -10.32
CA PHE A 270 4.85 11.17 -9.14
C PHE A 270 6.21 11.79 -8.84
N LEU A 271 6.94 12.27 -9.86
CA LEU A 271 8.19 12.99 -9.66
C LEU A 271 7.93 14.29 -8.88
N VAL A 272 6.87 15.02 -9.22
CA VAL A 272 6.48 16.22 -8.46
C VAL A 272 6.10 15.88 -7.03
N MET A 273 5.35 14.80 -6.80
CA MET A 273 5.06 14.33 -5.44
C MET A 273 6.36 14.06 -4.64
N ALA A 274 7.31 13.33 -5.23
CA ALA A 274 8.58 13.03 -4.59
C ALA A 274 9.39 14.31 -4.29
N VAL A 275 9.48 15.23 -5.25
CA VAL A 275 10.16 16.52 -5.09
C VAL A 275 9.51 17.35 -3.98
N VAL A 276 8.17 17.45 -3.98
CA VAL A 276 7.44 18.20 -2.95
C VAL A 276 7.70 17.61 -1.57
N LEU A 277 7.69 16.29 -1.41
CA LEU A 277 7.98 15.66 -0.11
C LEU A 277 9.44 15.80 0.32
N ILE A 278 10.40 15.75 -0.61
CA ILE A 278 11.83 15.92 -0.28
C ILE A 278 12.09 17.36 0.17
N VAL A 279 11.48 18.35 -0.47
CA VAL A 279 11.66 19.78 -0.16
C VAL A 279 10.78 20.23 1.01
N ARG A 280 9.55 19.73 1.08
CA ARG A 280 8.56 19.98 2.14
C ARG A 280 7.87 18.67 2.57
N PRO A 281 8.43 17.98 3.59
CA PRO A 281 7.93 16.71 4.11
C PRO A 281 6.44 16.63 4.42
N TRP A 282 5.83 17.76 4.81
CA TRP A 282 4.41 17.84 5.17
C TRP A 282 3.50 18.27 4.01
N GLY A 283 4.02 18.37 2.77
CA GLY A 283 3.30 18.92 1.62
C GLY A 283 3.30 20.44 1.59
N LEU A 284 2.63 21.03 0.58
CA LEU A 284 2.60 22.46 0.32
C LEU A 284 1.97 23.26 1.47
N PHE A 285 0.86 22.76 2.03
CA PHE A 285 0.07 23.44 3.06
C PHE A 285 -0.13 22.60 4.34
N GLY A 286 0.60 21.48 4.50
CA GLY A 286 0.54 20.69 5.73
C GLY A 286 1.33 21.33 6.87
N LYS A 287 1.30 20.68 8.03
CA LYS A 287 2.02 21.11 9.23
C LYS A 287 2.93 19.98 9.72
N PRO A 288 4.04 20.30 10.40
CA PRO A 288 4.89 19.30 11.03
C PRO A 288 4.06 18.42 11.96
N GLU A 289 4.21 17.11 11.83
CA GLU A 289 3.58 16.19 12.76
C GLU A 289 4.24 16.33 14.14
N ALA A 290 3.44 16.66 15.16
CA ALA A 290 3.95 16.66 16.54
C ALA A 290 4.40 15.25 16.89
N ALA A 291 5.63 15.11 17.39
CA ALA A 291 6.18 13.82 17.79
C ALA A 291 5.20 13.14 18.75
N ALA A 292 4.61 12.02 18.31
CA ALA A 292 3.72 11.25 19.16
C ALA A 292 4.50 10.85 20.42
N ARG A 293 4.05 11.28 21.59
CA ARG A 293 4.55 10.71 22.86
C ARG A 293 4.13 9.26 22.85
N LYS A 294 5.04 8.35 22.48
CA LYS A 294 4.84 6.92 22.70
C LYS A 294 4.60 6.75 24.21
N THR A 295 3.40 6.35 24.60
CA THR A 295 3.13 5.95 25.98
C THR A 295 4.08 4.80 26.32
N PRO A 296 4.98 4.95 27.32
CA PRO A 296 5.84 3.86 27.72
C PRO A 296 4.96 2.81 28.39
N GLY A 297 4.68 1.70 27.69
CA GLY A 297 3.68 0.77 28.23
C GLY A 297 3.33 -0.48 27.43
N LEU A 298 4.19 -0.97 26.55
CA LEU A 298 4.11 -2.34 26.06
C LEU A 298 5.51 -2.94 26.13
N THR A 299 5.68 -3.95 26.99
CA THR A 299 6.89 -4.77 27.02
C THR A 299 7.04 -5.44 25.66
N VAL A 300 7.80 -4.85 24.75
CA VAL A 300 8.25 -5.55 23.55
C VAL A 300 9.11 -6.70 24.07
N ASN A 301 8.61 -7.93 23.95
CA ASN A 301 9.39 -9.10 24.36
C ASN A 301 10.73 -9.04 23.62
N PRO A 302 11.87 -9.05 24.35
CA PRO A 302 13.17 -8.97 23.71
C PRO A 302 13.32 -10.16 22.77
N TRP A 303 13.64 -9.87 21.51
CA TRP A 303 13.84 -10.91 20.52
C TRP A 303 14.99 -11.81 20.94
N ARG A 304 14.75 -13.13 20.94
CA ARG A 304 15.74 -14.13 21.29
C ARG A 304 16.27 -14.86 20.06
N PRO A 305 17.55 -15.23 20.04
CA PRO A 305 18.06 -16.22 19.08
C PRO A 305 17.30 -17.54 19.21
N LEU A 306 17.26 -18.33 18.13
CA LEU A 306 16.68 -19.68 18.17
C LEU A 306 17.46 -20.55 19.16
N THR A 307 16.72 -21.25 20.02
CA THR A 307 17.23 -22.36 20.84
C THR A 307 17.67 -23.52 19.95
N SER A 308 18.50 -24.42 20.48
CA SER A 308 18.99 -25.60 19.73
C SER A 308 17.83 -26.44 19.15
N ASN A 309 16.75 -26.60 19.90
CA ASN A 309 15.57 -27.34 19.45
C ASN A 309 14.82 -26.62 18.32
N GLU A 310 14.68 -25.30 18.39
CA GLU A 310 14.03 -24.52 17.34
C GLU A 310 14.90 -24.46 16.06
N ARG A 311 16.24 -24.48 16.19
CA ARG A 311 17.17 -24.65 15.07
C ARG A 311 17.03 -26.01 14.42
N LEU A 312 16.99 -27.08 15.23
CA LEU A 312 16.78 -28.44 14.73
C LEU A 312 15.42 -28.59 14.04
N ALA A 313 14.36 -28.03 14.60
CA ALA A 313 13.04 -28.02 13.99
C ALA A 313 13.02 -27.25 12.66
N SER A 314 13.71 -26.11 12.58
CA SER A 314 13.83 -25.32 11.34
C SER A 314 14.63 -26.07 10.28
N LEU A 315 15.71 -26.75 10.69
CA LEU A 315 16.51 -27.61 9.81
C LEU A 315 15.69 -28.81 9.32
N ALA A 316 14.96 -29.47 10.21
CA ALA A 316 14.07 -30.57 9.87
C ALA A 316 12.99 -30.13 8.88
N ALA A 317 12.35 -28.97 9.12
CA ALA A 317 11.37 -28.40 8.19
C ALA A 317 12.00 -28.12 6.82
N LEU A 318 13.21 -27.54 6.77
CA LEU A 318 13.94 -27.30 5.53
C LEU A 318 14.24 -28.62 4.79
N VAL A 319 14.73 -29.64 5.49
CA VAL A 319 15.01 -30.97 4.91
C VAL A 319 13.74 -31.61 4.37
N ILE A 320 12.63 -31.58 5.13
CA ILE A 320 11.33 -32.08 4.68
C ILE A 320 10.90 -31.37 3.40
N THR A 321 10.97 -30.03 3.37
CA THR A 321 10.63 -29.28 2.16
C THR A 321 11.58 -29.56 0.99
N ALA A 322 12.86 -29.84 1.24
CA ALA A 322 13.83 -30.17 0.20
C ALA A 322 13.57 -31.56 -0.42
N THR A 323 12.92 -32.47 0.31
CA THR A 323 12.52 -33.79 -0.19
C THR A 323 11.23 -33.79 -1.01
N LEU A 324 10.50 -32.67 -1.10
CA LEU A 324 9.26 -32.58 -1.87
C LEU A 324 9.37 -33.08 -3.33
N PRO A 325 10.44 -32.80 -4.10
CA PRO A 325 10.57 -33.30 -5.48
C PRO A 325 10.60 -34.82 -5.63
N LEU A 326 10.85 -35.56 -4.56
CA LEU A 326 10.86 -37.03 -4.61
C LEU A 326 9.45 -37.63 -4.66
N PHE A 327 8.43 -36.87 -4.24
CA PHE A 327 7.06 -37.38 -4.08
C PHE A 327 5.99 -36.47 -4.69
N ALA A 328 6.30 -35.19 -4.94
CA ALA A 328 5.36 -34.19 -5.44
C ALA A 328 5.40 -34.07 -6.97
N GLY A 329 4.23 -33.83 -7.59
CA GLY A 329 4.13 -33.58 -9.02
C GLY A 329 4.61 -32.18 -9.44
N ASN A 330 4.81 -31.99 -10.76
CA ASN A 330 5.36 -30.74 -11.33
C ASN A 330 4.62 -29.48 -10.88
N TYR A 331 3.28 -29.52 -10.82
CA TYR A 331 2.48 -28.38 -10.36
C TYR A 331 2.84 -27.96 -8.92
N ALA A 332 2.94 -28.93 -8.01
CA ALA A 332 3.30 -28.66 -6.62
C ALA A 332 4.74 -28.10 -6.49
N LEU A 333 5.65 -28.50 -7.38
CA LEU A 333 7.02 -27.97 -7.42
C LEU A 333 7.08 -26.55 -7.95
N THR A 334 6.31 -26.22 -8.98
CA THR A 334 6.17 -24.84 -9.47
C THR A 334 5.56 -23.94 -8.40
N VAL A 335 4.49 -24.41 -7.72
CA VAL A 335 3.86 -23.69 -6.60
C VAL A 335 4.84 -23.53 -5.44
N GLY A 336 5.58 -24.58 -5.07
CA GLY A 336 6.60 -24.54 -4.04
C GLY A 336 7.73 -23.56 -4.36
N SER A 337 8.13 -23.47 -5.63
CA SER A 337 9.13 -22.51 -6.11
C SER A 337 8.60 -21.07 -5.97
N GLU A 338 7.34 -20.85 -6.34
CA GLU A 338 6.68 -19.56 -6.18
C GLU A 338 6.60 -19.15 -4.71
N ILE A 339 6.21 -20.07 -3.82
CA ILE A 339 6.19 -19.82 -2.37
C ILE A 339 7.58 -19.46 -1.84
N ALA A 340 8.63 -20.20 -2.23
CA ALA A 340 10.00 -19.91 -1.81
C ALA A 340 10.47 -18.51 -2.26
N ILE A 341 10.12 -18.08 -3.46
CA ILE A 341 10.40 -16.74 -3.98
C ILE A 341 9.66 -15.66 -3.18
N PHE A 342 8.38 -15.89 -2.87
CA PHE A 342 7.60 -14.96 -2.05
C PHE A 342 8.04 -14.94 -0.59
N VAL A 343 8.66 -16.01 -0.07
CA VAL A 343 9.36 -15.99 1.23
C VAL A 343 10.53 -15.02 1.19
N ILE A 344 11.36 -15.00 0.14
CA ILE A 344 12.45 -14.01 -0.02
C ILE A 344 11.88 -12.59 0.02
N PHE A 345 10.82 -12.36 -0.75
CA PHE A 345 10.18 -11.05 -0.84
C PHE A 345 9.58 -10.61 0.51
N ALA A 346 8.79 -11.47 1.17
CA ALA A 346 8.19 -11.16 2.46
C ALA A 346 9.23 -10.97 3.57
N VAL A 347 10.27 -11.82 3.64
CA VAL A 347 11.33 -11.68 4.67
C VAL A 347 12.13 -10.40 4.48
N SER A 348 12.33 -9.95 3.23
CA SER A 348 13.01 -8.68 2.96
C SER A 348 12.22 -7.47 3.47
N LEU A 349 10.90 -7.44 3.25
CA LEU A 349 10.03 -6.39 3.79
C LEU A 349 9.87 -6.52 5.31
N HIS A 350 9.74 -7.76 5.81
CA HIS A 350 9.64 -8.04 7.24
C HIS A 350 10.86 -7.55 7.99
N PHE A 351 12.07 -7.73 7.45
CA PHE A 351 13.31 -7.20 8.02
C PHE A 351 13.25 -5.67 8.17
N LEU A 352 12.81 -4.96 7.12
CA LEU A 352 12.72 -3.50 7.12
C LEU A 352 11.67 -2.98 8.12
N MET A 353 10.51 -3.63 8.18
CA MET A 353 9.40 -3.25 9.05
C MET A 353 9.66 -3.61 10.51
N SER A 354 10.01 -4.88 10.77
CA SER A 354 10.15 -5.40 12.13
C SER A 354 11.39 -4.84 12.80
N VAL A 355 12.55 -4.84 12.15
CA VAL A 355 13.82 -4.44 12.75
C VAL A 355 14.01 -2.92 12.62
N GLY A 356 13.72 -2.39 11.44
CA GLY A 356 13.94 -0.98 11.10
C GLY A 356 12.83 -0.03 11.50
N GLY A 357 11.62 -0.53 11.76
CA GLY A 357 10.45 0.33 12.02
C GLY A 357 9.96 1.09 10.79
N LEU A 358 10.35 0.64 9.60
CA LEU A 358 10.10 1.34 8.34
C LEU A 358 9.07 0.57 7.52
N ALA A 359 7.86 1.11 7.42
CA ALA A 359 6.79 0.54 6.62
C ALA A 359 6.89 1.02 5.16
N SER A 360 7.49 0.18 4.29
CA SER A 360 7.61 0.49 2.86
C SER A 360 6.39 0.01 2.09
N PHE A 361 5.66 0.93 1.47
CA PHE A 361 4.54 0.65 0.56
C PHE A 361 4.98 0.51 -0.90
N GLY A 362 6.25 0.76 -1.18
CA GLY A 362 6.84 0.65 -2.51
C GLY A 362 7.77 -0.53 -2.70
N HIS A 363 7.68 -1.57 -1.86
CA HIS A 363 8.68 -2.63 -1.82
C HIS A 363 8.72 -3.49 -3.11
N ALA A 364 7.59 -3.59 -3.82
CA ALA A 364 7.52 -4.26 -5.12
C ALA A 364 8.40 -3.60 -6.18
N ALA A 365 8.72 -2.30 -6.06
CA ALA A 365 9.63 -1.64 -6.98
C ALA A 365 10.99 -2.35 -7.03
N TYR A 366 11.52 -2.78 -5.89
CA TYR A 366 12.81 -3.45 -5.82
C TYR A 366 12.74 -4.89 -6.32
N PHE A 367 11.62 -5.56 -6.08
CA PHE A 367 11.32 -6.88 -6.64
C PHE A 367 11.28 -6.81 -8.18
N GLY A 368 10.45 -5.95 -8.74
CA GLY A 368 10.37 -5.79 -10.19
C GLY A 368 11.66 -5.26 -10.81
N LEU A 369 12.42 -4.35 -10.15
CA LEU A 369 13.73 -3.94 -10.65
C LEU A 369 14.73 -5.11 -10.73
N GLY A 370 14.70 -6.03 -9.77
CA GLY A 370 15.50 -7.27 -9.87
C GLY A 370 15.06 -8.17 -11.03
N ALA A 371 13.74 -8.29 -11.26
CA ALA A 371 13.17 -9.04 -12.38
C ALA A 371 13.57 -8.44 -13.74
N TYR A 372 13.41 -7.12 -13.91
CA TYR A 372 13.84 -6.39 -15.11
C TYR A 372 15.36 -6.44 -15.29
N GLY A 373 16.14 -6.35 -14.21
CA GLY A 373 17.59 -6.50 -14.25
C GLY A 373 18.02 -7.83 -14.87
N VAL A 374 17.40 -8.94 -14.43
CA VAL A 374 17.61 -10.25 -15.07
C VAL A 374 17.14 -10.26 -16.52
N ALA A 375 15.95 -9.74 -16.80
CA ALA A 375 15.39 -9.75 -18.15
C ALA A 375 16.30 -9.00 -19.15
N PHE A 376 16.84 -7.85 -18.76
CA PHE A 376 17.80 -7.10 -19.58
C PHE A 376 19.10 -7.88 -19.81
N LEU A 377 19.69 -8.45 -18.76
CA LEU A 377 20.94 -9.21 -18.88
C LEU A 377 20.76 -10.49 -19.72
N ALA A 378 19.65 -11.20 -19.55
CA ALA A 378 19.36 -12.43 -20.26
C ALA A 378 18.99 -12.17 -21.73
N LYS A 379 18.17 -11.15 -22.01
CA LYS A 379 17.60 -10.93 -23.36
C LYS A 379 18.35 -9.93 -24.21
N MET A 380 18.91 -8.88 -23.60
CA MET A 380 19.64 -7.86 -24.35
C MET A 380 21.14 -8.17 -24.37
N ALA A 381 21.72 -8.62 -23.26
CA ALA A 381 23.14 -8.95 -23.18
C ALA A 381 23.46 -10.44 -23.44
N GLY A 382 22.46 -11.31 -23.49
CA GLY A 382 22.64 -12.74 -23.77
C GLY A 382 23.49 -13.48 -22.72
N LEU A 383 23.53 -12.98 -21.49
CA LEU A 383 24.40 -13.53 -20.45
C LEU A 383 23.83 -14.83 -19.85
N PRO A 384 24.70 -15.73 -19.35
CA PRO A 384 24.28 -16.95 -18.68
C PRO A 384 23.42 -16.68 -17.44
N MET A 385 22.51 -17.59 -17.13
CA MET A 385 21.54 -17.48 -16.03
C MET A 385 22.19 -17.19 -14.69
N ILE A 386 23.32 -17.82 -14.37
CA ILE A 386 24.04 -17.60 -13.10
C ILE A 386 24.53 -16.14 -12.99
N VAL A 387 25.06 -15.59 -14.08
CA VAL A 387 25.53 -14.19 -14.13
C VAL A 387 24.34 -13.24 -13.97
N CYS A 388 23.23 -13.55 -14.65
CA CYS A 388 21.99 -12.79 -14.51
C CYS A 388 21.45 -12.81 -13.08
N LEU A 389 21.46 -13.96 -12.39
CA LEU A 389 21.00 -14.07 -11.00
C LEU A 389 21.91 -13.33 -10.00
N LEU A 390 23.19 -13.19 -10.29
CA LEU A 390 24.13 -12.43 -9.44
C LEU A 390 24.05 -10.92 -9.69
N LEU A 391 23.95 -10.49 -10.95
CA LEU A 391 24.00 -9.07 -11.34
C LEU A 391 22.61 -8.42 -11.43
N GLY A 392 21.56 -9.16 -11.78
CA GLY A 392 20.20 -8.66 -11.92
C GLY A 392 19.67 -7.95 -10.65
N PRO A 393 19.85 -8.54 -9.44
CA PRO A 393 19.46 -7.89 -8.19
C PRO A 393 20.18 -6.56 -7.91
N LEU A 394 21.31 -6.27 -8.57
CA LEU A 394 22.00 -4.99 -8.43
C LEU A 394 21.15 -3.83 -8.92
N LEU A 395 20.25 -4.03 -9.89
CA LEU A 395 19.33 -2.98 -10.30
C LEU A 395 18.33 -2.64 -9.18
N GLY A 396 17.85 -3.64 -8.44
CA GLY A 396 17.08 -3.46 -7.21
C GLY A 396 17.88 -2.78 -6.10
N CYS A 397 19.16 -3.15 -5.93
CA CYS A 397 20.09 -2.50 -5.00
C CYS A 397 20.29 -1.01 -5.32
N MET A 398 20.53 -0.67 -6.59
CA MET A 398 20.67 0.72 -7.05
C MET A 398 19.41 1.53 -6.79
N GLY A 399 18.24 0.98 -7.15
CA GLY A 399 16.95 1.62 -6.84
C GLY A 399 16.77 1.84 -5.34
N ALA A 400 17.10 0.84 -4.51
CA ALA A 400 16.99 0.94 -3.06
C ALA A 400 17.98 1.94 -2.45
N ALA A 401 19.20 2.05 -3.00
CA ALA A 401 20.20 3.03 -2.57
C ALA A 401 19.73 4.46 -2.85
N VAL A 402 19.24 4.73 -4.07
CA VAL A 402 18.78 6.06 -4.46
C VAL A 402 17.51 6.44 -3.71
N PHE A 403 16.47 5.60 -3.78
CA PHE A 403 15.17 5.90 -3.16
C PHE A 403 15.25 5.86 -1.64
N GLY A 404 16.01 4.91 -1.08
CA GLY A 404 16.22 4.81 0.36
C GLY A 404 16.87 6.06 0.94
N PHE A 405 17.79 6.71 0.22
CA PHE A 405 18.45 7.93 0.69
C PHE A 405 17.46 9.06 0.96
N PHE A 406 16.46 9.22 0.09
CA PHE A 406 15.40 10.21 0.26
C PHE A 406 14.31 9.72 1.23
N ALA A 407 13.93 8.45 1.15
CA ALA A 407 12.85 7.88 1.96
C ALA A 407 13.14 7.99 3.46
N VAL A 408 14.34 7.58 3.91
CA VAL A 408 14.70 7.55 5.34
C VAL A 408 14.84 8.94 5.99
N GLN A 409 14.73 10.01 5.21
CA GLN A 409 14.66 11.38 5.74
C GLN A 409 13.29 11.66 6.37
N LEU A 410 12.26 10.90 5.97
CA LEU A 410 10.89 11.03 6.42
C LEU A 410 10.55 9.95 7.46
N SER A 411 9.49 10.17 8.22
CA SER A 411 9.00 9.22 9.23
C SER A 411 7.49 9.03 9.13
N GLY A 412 7.00 7.94 9.73
CA GLY A 412 5.57 7.62 9.79
C GLY A 412 4.93 7.50 8.41
N VAL A 413 3.76 8.12 8.25
CA VAL A 413 2.98 8.10 7.02
C VAL A 413 3.74 8.71 5.84
N TYR A 414 4.52 9.77 6.05
CA TYR A 414 5.25 10.44 4.96
C TYR A 414 6.33 9.54 4.34
N PHE A 415 6.99 8.71 5.15
CA PHE A 415 7.90 7.67 4.66
C PHE A 415 7.16 6.70 3.74
N ALA A 416 6.03 6.16 4.20
CA ALA A 416 5.21 5.23 3.43
C ALA A 416 4.78 5.83 2.09
N MET A 417 4.28 7.06 2.09
CA MET A 417 3.83 7.76 0.88
C MET A 417 4.97 8.03 -0.11
N LEU A 418 6.16 8.39 0.38
CA LEU A 418 7.31 8.59 -0.51
C LEU A 418 7.79 7.26 -1.12
N THR A 419 7.77 6.16 -0.36
CA THR A 419 8.09 4.83 -0.93
C THR A 419 7.08 4.42 -2.00
N LEU A 420 5.79 4.70 -1.78
CA LEU A 420 4.74 4.47 -2.77
C LEU A 420 4.98 5.29 -4.05
N ALA A 421 5.33 6.57 -3.90
CA ALA A 421 5.66 7.44 -5.02
C ALA A 421 6.85 6.91 -5.83
N PHE A 422 7.92 6.45 -5.18
CA PHE A 422 9.05 5.84 -5.87
C PHE A 422 8.66 4.56 -6.62
N ALA A 423 7.83 3.71 -6.03
CA ALA A 423 7.33 2.53 -6.73
C ALA A 423 6.50 2.90 -7.96
N GLN A 424 5.64 3.91 -7.84
CA GLN A 424 4.87 4.43 -8.97
C GLN A 424 5.74 5.07 -10.04
N ILE A 425 6.84 5.75 -9.69
CA ILE A 425 7.82 6.25 -10.67
C ILE A 425 8.41 5.08 -11.45
N VAL A 426 8.89 4.02 -10.76
CA VAL A 426 9.50 2.87 -11.45
C VAL A 426 8.47 2.13 -12.30
N TRP A 427 7.26 1.90 -11.77
CA TRP A 427 6.17 1.28 -12.51
C TRP A 427 5.83 2.11 -13.77
N SER A 428 5.72 3.43 -13.63
CA SER A 428 5.42 4.34 -14.75
C SER A 428 6.52 4.34 -15.81
N ILE A 429 7.78 4.28 -15.40
CA ILE A 429 8.92 4.10 -16.32
C ILE A 429 8.78 2.77 -17.07
N ALA A 430 8.50 1.68 -16.35
CA ALA A 430 8.35 0.36 -16.97
C ALA A 430 7.14 0.29 -17.91
N PHE A 431 6.04 0.95 -17.57
CA PHE A 431 4.82 0.97 -18.35
C PHE A 431 4.92 1.86 -19.61
N GLN A 432 5.48 3.07 -19.48
CA GLN A 432 5.53 4.03 -20.59
C GLN A 432 6.74 3.84 -21.52
N TRP A 433 7.86 3.26 -21.06
CA TRP A 433 9.09 3.12 -21.85
C TRP A 433 9.13 1.87 -22.73
N VAL A 434 8.15 1.76 -23.63
CA VAL A 434 7.90 0.58 -24.48
C VAL A 434 9.15 0.05 -25.20
N SER A 435 10.02 0.94 -25.70
CA SER A 435 11.22 0.54 -26.45
C SER A 435 12.28 -0.20 -25.63
N VAL A 436 12.27 -0.05 -24.29
CA VAL A 436 13.27 -0.67 -23.40
C VAL A 436 12.63 -1.80 -22.60
N THR A 437 11.46 -1.55 -22.01
CA THR A 437 10.82 -2.49 -21.07
C THR A 437 9.72 -3.34 -21.70
N GLY A 438 9.37 -3.09 -22.97
CA GLY A 438 8.21 -3.69 -23.62
C GLY A 438 6.87 -3.04 -23.24
N GLY A 439 6.88 -2.12 -22.27
CA GLY A 439 5.67 -1.48 -21.75
C GLY A 439 4.71 -2.52 -21.16
N ASP A 440 3.44 -2.40 -21.50
CA ASP A 440 2.39 -3.34 -21.09
C ASP A 440 2.59 -4.77 -21.64
N ASN A 441 3.33 -4.92 -22.75
CA ASN A 441 3.67 -6.25 -23.28
C ASN A 441 4.72 -6.99 -22.44
N GLY A 442 5.44 -6.27 -21.57
CA GLY A 442 6.54 -6.81 -20.79
C GLY A 442 7.69 -7.37 -21.62
N ILE A 443 8.59 -8.09 -20.96
CA ILE A 443 9.69 -8.83 -21.59
C ILE A 443 9.43 -10.32 -21.44
N LEU A 444 9.21 -11.01 -22.56
CA LEU A 444 8.87 -12.43 -22.61
C LEU A 444 10.07 -13.31 -22.97
N GLY A 445 10.03 -14.57 -22.56
CA GLY A 445 11.01 -15.59 -22.94
C GLY A 445 12.30 -15.52 -22.11
N VAL A 446 12.17 -15.20 -20.83
CA VAL A 446 13.24 -15.27 -19.82
C VAL A 446 13.18 -16.65 -19.18
N TRP A 447 13.57 -17.69 -19.92
CA TRP A 447 13.46 -19.07 -19.46
C TRP A 447 14.71 -19.55 -18.72
N PRO A 448 14.58 -20.46 -17.74
CA PRO A 448 15.74 -21.06 -17.08
C PRO A 448 16.61 -21.84 -18.08
N GLU A 449 17.91 -21.89 -17.82
CA GLU A 449 18.84 -22.74 -18.58
C GLU A 449 18.56 -24.23 -18.40
N LYS A 450 19.11 -25.09 -19.26
CA LYS A 450 18.84 -26.54 -19.29
C LYS A 450 18.99 -27.23 -17.92
N TRP A 451 19.94 -26.81 -17.10
CA TRP A 451 20.18 -27.39 -15.77
C TRP A 451 19.09 -26.99 -14.73
N ALA A 452 18.45 -25.82 -14.92
CA ALA A 452 17.39 -25.30 -14.05
C ALA A 452 16.00 -25.39 -14.68
N ALA A 453 15.87 -25.88 -15.92
CA ALA A 453 14.60 -25.90 -16.66
C ALA A 453 13.57 -26.90 -16.11
N SER A 454 14.03 -27.96 -15.43
CA SER A 454 13.12 -28.90 -14.76
C SER A 454 12.48 -28.26 -13.52
N PRO A 455 11.17 -28.44 -13.28
CA PRO A 455 10.50 -27.96 -12.06
C PRO A 455 11.19 -28.38 -10.76
N SER A 456 11.77 -29.60 -10.72
CA SER A 456 12.52 -30.09 -9.55
C SER A 456 13.82 -29.31 -9.29
N HIS A 457 14.61 -29.09 -10.33
CA HIS A 457 15.87 -28.35 -10.22
C HIS A 457 15.63 -26.88 -9.91
N PHE A 458 14.62 -26.26 -10.53
CA PHE A 458 14.23 -24.89 -10.23
C PHE A 458 13.74 -24.74 -8.78
N TYR A 459 12.97 -25.73 -8.29
CA TYR A 459 12.51 -25.75 -6.91
C TYR A 459 13.66 -25.79 -5.91
N TRP A 460 14.66 -26.66 -6.12
CA TRP A 460 15.83 -26.70 -5.24
C TRP A 460 16.64 -25.41 -5.28
N LEU A 461 16.78 -24.79 -6.45
CA LEU A 461 17.42 -23.48 -6.59
C LEU A 461 16.67 -22.42 -5.78
N ALA A 462 15.35 -22.30 -5.98
CA ALA A 462 14.52 -21.32 -5.29
C ALA A 462 14.53 -21.53 -3.76
N LEU A 463 14.37 -22.78 -3.31
CA LEU A 463 14.42 -23.13 -1.89
C LEU A 463 15.79 -22.86 -1.27
N GLY A 464 16.87 -23.21 -1.96
CA GLY A 464 18.24 -22.98 -1.52
C GLY A 464 18.55 -21.50 -1.34
N VAL A 465 18.18 -20.67 -2.32
CA VAL A 465 18.35 -19.20 -2.23
C VAL A 465 17.46 -18.62 -1.13
N ALA A 466 16.21 -19.08 -1.00
CA ALA A 466 15.31 -18.61 0.06
C ALA A 466 15.83 -18.93 1.47
N ALA A 467 16.35 -20.15 1.66
CA ALA A 467 16.97 -20.55 2.91
C ALA A 467 18.22 -19.70 3.22
N LEU A 468 19.11 -19.52 2.24
CA LEU A 468 20.34 -18.74 2.38
C LEU A 468 20.03 -17.28 2.77
N VAL A 469 19.12 -16.63 2.05
CA VAL A 469 18.70 -15.25 2.32
C VAL A 469 18.07 -15.12 3.70
N THR A 470 17.17 -16.04 4.06
CA THR A 470 16.50 -16.02 5.37
C THR A 470 17.50 -16.17 6.51
N ILE A 471 18.48 -17.08 6.37
CA ILE A 471 19.55 -17.26 7.34
C ILE A 471 20.42 -16.00 7.41
N ALA A 472 20.82 -15.43 6.27
CA ALA A 472 21.67 -14.25 6.21
C ALA A 472 21.01 -13.03 6.89
N LEU A 473 19.74 -12.74 6.58
CA LEU A 473 18.97 -11.69 7.24
C LEU A 473 18.81 -11.97 8.73
N ARG A 474 18.56 -13.22 9.13
CA ARG A 474 18.47 -13.57 10.55
C ARG A 474 19.78 -13.34 11.29
N VAL A 475 20.93 -13.69 10.71
CA VAL A 475 22.24 -13.40 11.30
C VAL A 475 22.45 -11.89 11.43
N MET A 476 22.07 -11.11 10.41
CA MET A 476 22.14 -9.64 10.46
C MET A 476 21.27 -9.06 11.58
N VAL A 477 20.07 -9.59 11.82
CA VAL A 477 19.18 -9.11 12.90
C VAL A 477 19.83 -9.23 14.28
N PHE A 478 20.59 -10.30 14.53
CA PHE A 478 21.28 -10.52 15.81
C PHE A 478 22.73 -10.03 15.84
N SER A 479 23.16 -9.29 14.81
CA SER A 479 24.48 -8.66 14.74
C SER A 479 24.47 -7.26 15.39
N PRO A 480 25.63 -6.62 15.63
CA PRO A 480 25.72 -5.23 16.08
C PRO A 480 24.90 -4.25 15.23
N PHE A 481 24.87 -4.47 13.91
CA PHE A 481 24.04 -3.68 12.99
C PHE A 481 22.54 -3.83 13.30
N GLY A 482 22.07 -5.05 13.51
CA GLY A 482 20.67 -5.31 13.85
C GLY A 482 20.27 -4.81 15.24
N TYR A 483 21.19 -4.75 16.21
CA TYR A 483 20.94 -4.11 17.51
C TYR A 483 20.82 -2.58 17.36
N ALA A 484 21.72 -1.95 16.60
CA ALA A 484 21.66 -0.51 16.36
C ALA A 484 20.42 -0.09 15.56
N LEU A 485 19.99 -0.92 14.60
CA LEU A 485 18.76 -0.71 13.84
C LEU A 485 17.52 -0.81 14.74
N ARG A 486 17.46 -1.79 15.64
CA ARG A 486 16.37 -1.91 16.64
C ARG A 486 16.35 -0.75 17.63
N ALA A 487 17.51 -0.31 18.10
CA ALA A 487 17.61 0.86 18.95
C ALA A 487 17.03 2.10 18.26
N THR A 488 17.36 2.29 16.97
CA THR A 488 16.83 3.38 16.13
C THR A 488 15.31 3.32 16.03
N ARG A 489 14.74 2.13 15.75
CA ARG A 489 13.28 1.90 15.70
C ARG A 489 12.60 2.25 17.02
N ASP A 490 13.19 1.79 18.12
CA ASP A 490 12.57 1.92 19.45
C ASP A 490 12.58 3.39 19.90
N SER A 491 13.73 4.06 19.77
CA SER A 491 13.91 5.47 20.11
C SER A 491 15.04 6.13 19.32
N LEU A 492 14.65 6.87 18.28
CA LEU A 492 15.55 7.68 17.44
C LEU A 492 16.44 8.61 18.29
N LEU A 493 15.82 9.41 19.17
CA LEU A 493 16.51 10.41 19.98
C LEU A 493 17.56 9.81 20.94
N ARG A 494 17.31 8.60 21.46
CA ARG A 494 18.27 7.90 22.35
C ARG A 494 19.45 7.34 21.55
N THR A 495 19.17 6.85 20.35
CA THR A 495 20.17 6.27 19.47
C THR A 495 21.16 7.33 19.00
N GLU A 496 20.65 8.50 18.59
CA GLU A 496 21.47 9.64 18.19
C GLU A 496 22.30 10.20 19.36
N ALA A 497 21.75 10.21 20.58
CA ALA A 497 22.49 10.65 21.78
C ALA A 497 23.71 9.76 22.12
N VAL A 498 23.69 8.48 21.74
CA VAL A 498 24.81 7.54 21.90
C VAL A 498 25.81 7.64 20.74
N GLY A 499 25.57 8.52 19.76
CA GLY A 499 26.46 8.76 18.61
C GLY A 499 26.22 7.83 17.42
N ILE A 500 25.14 7.05 17.42
CA ILE A 500 24.77 6.18 16.31
C ILE A 500 24.03 7.00 15.26
N ASN A 501 24.55 7.04 14.02
CA ASN A 501 23.87 7.70 12.91
C ASN A 501 22.66 6.86 12.43
N ALA A 502 21.50 7.18 13.00
CA ALA A 502 20.23 6.51 12.72
C ALA A 502 19.89 6.48 11.22
N LYS A 503 20.00 7.62 10.53
CA LYS A 503 19.70 7.73 9.09
C LYS A 503 20.57 6.79 8.25
N ARG A 504 21.87 6.71 8.53
CA ARG A 504 22.79 5.82 7.81
C ARG A 504 22.43 4.35 8.02
N ILE A 505 22.09 3.97 9.26
CA ILE A 505 21.72 2.59 9.59
C ILE A 505 20.40 2.19 8.93
N GLN A 506 19.38 3.06 8.99
CA GLN A 506 18.11 2.86 8.30
C GLN A 506 18.29 2.79 6.78
N TRP A 507 19.14 3.65 6.21
CA TRP A 507 19.46 3.62 4.79
C TRP A 507 20.11 2.31 4.37
N THR A 508 21.14 1.85 5.10
CA THR A 508 21.78 0.56 4.83
C THR A 508 20.78 -0.60 4.95
N ALA A 509 19.90 -0.58 5.94
CA ALA A 509 18.86 -1.60 6.08
C ALA A 509 17.89 -1.61 4.89
N PHE A 510 17.54 -0.42 4.39
CA PHE A 510 16.70 -0.24 3.21
C PHE A 510 17.36 -0.81 1.94
N VAL A 511 18.66 -0.57 1.74
CA VAL A 511 19.43 -1.13 0.61
C VAL A 511 19.49 -2.66 0.69
N ILE A 512 19.77 -3.21 1.87
CA ILE A 512 19.77 -4.67 2.10
C ILE A 512 18.39 -5.27 1.78
N ALA A 513 17.31 -4.66 2.28
CA ALA A 513 15.95 -5.12 2.05
C ALA A 513 15.58 -5.07 0.55
N GLY A 514 15.87 -3.96 -0.14
CA GLY A 514 15.59 -3.82 -1.57
C GLY A 514 16.43 -4.76 -2.45
N THR A 515 17.69 -4.97 -2.12
CA THR A 515 18.55 -5.96 -2.81
C THR A 515 17.98 -7.36 -2.64
N THR A 516 17.56 -7.70 -1.43
CA THR A 516 16.95 -9.01 -1.14
C THR A 516 15.63 -9.21 -1.91
N ALA A 517 14.78 -8.18 -1.97
CA ALA A 517 13.58 -8.21 -2.81
C ALA A 517 13.93 -8.42 -4.29
N GLY A 518 14.99 -7.77 -4.78
CA GLY A 518 15.51 -7.95 -6.13
C GLY A 518 15.99 -9.38 -6.44
N ILE A 519 16.55 -10.09 -5.45
CA ILE A 519 16.87 -11.53 -5.58
C ILE A 519 15.59 -12.34 -5.80
N GLY A 520 14.52 -12.05 -5.05
CA GLY A 520 13.21 -12.67 -5.25
C GLY A 520 12.67 -12.41 -6.67
N GLY A 521 12.71 -11.16 -7.13
CA GLY A 521 12.25 -10.80 -8.47
C GLY A 521 13.07 -11.42 -9.60
N ALA A 522 14.39 -11.52 -9.42
CA ALA A 522 15.29 -12.20 -10.35
C ALA A 522 14.90 -13.67 -10.58
N LEU A 523 14.60 -14.40 -9.50
CA LEU A 523 14.09 -15.77 -9.58
C LEU A 523 12.68 -15.81 -10.17
N PHE A 524 11.82 -14.85 -9.83
CA PHE A 524 10.44 -14.78 -10.32
C PHE A 524 10.38 -14.63 -11.85
N ALA A 525 11.26 -13.81 -12.44
CA ALA A 525 11.38 -13.65 -13.88
C ALA A 525 11.60 -14.98 -14.60
N TYR A 526 12.50 -15.82 -14.08
CA TYR A 526 12.76 -17.15 -14.63
C TYR A 526 11.64 -18.15 -14.38
N LEU A 527 10.98 -18.08 -13.21
CA LEU A 527 9.85 -18.97 -12.89
C LEU A 527 8.66 -18.74 -13.83
N LYS A 528 8.31 -17.47 -14.08
CA LYS A 528 7.18 -17.09 -14.94
C LYS A 528 7.55 -16.98 -16.42
N GLY A 529 8.84 -17.01 -16.76
CA GLY A 529 9.32 -16.85 -18.13
C GLY A 529 9.14 -15.43 -18.70
N SER A 530 8.70 -14.48 -17.88
CA SER A 530 8.26 -13.16 -18.31
C SER A 530 8.34 -12.13 -17.17
N VAL A 531 8.45 -10.86 -17.54
CA VAL A 531 8.46 -9.73 -16.61
C VAL A 531 7.52 -8.64 -17.12
N PHE A 532 6.55 -8.24 -16.30
CA PHE A 532 5.56 -7.21 -16.61
C PHE A 532 5.63 -6.05 -15.62
N PRO A 533 5.17 -4.84 -16.00
CA PRO A 533 5.14 -3.68 -15.12
C PRO A 533 4.37 -3.94 -13.82
N ASP A 534 3.33 -4.77 -13.81
CA ASP A 534 2.55 -5.10 -12.61
C ASP A 534 3.37 -5.68 -11.46
N ASN A 535 4.53 -6.28 -11.75
CA ASN A 535 5.48 -6.76 -10.74
C ASN A 535 6.15 -5.61 -9.96
N LEU A 536 6.00 -4.37 -10.40
CA LEU A 536 6.43 -3.14 -9.72
C LEU A 536 5.26 -2.43 -9.01
N GLY A 537 4.03 -2.92 -9.23
CA GLY A 537 2.80 -2.27 -8.83
C GLY A 537 2.51 -2.31 -7.33
N ILE A 538 1.50 -1.54 -6.94
CA ILE A 538 1.09 -1.38 -5.53
C ILE A 538 0.48 -2.67 -5.00
N SER A 539 -0.31 -3.37 -5.82
CA SER A 539 -0.97 -4.62 -5.43
C SER A 539 0.04 -5.63 -4.88
N LEU A 540 1.18 -5.80 -5.56
CA LEU A 540 2.24 -6.70 -5.10
C LEU A 540 2.91 -6.20 -3.80
N SER A 541 3.06 -4.89 -3.61
CA SER A 541 3.59 -4.33 -2.36
C SER A 541 2.62 -4.58 -1.20
N VAL A 542 1.31 -4.50 -1.45
CA VAL A 542 0.30 -4.78 -0.43
C VAL A 542 0.24 -6.27 -0.12
N ASP A 543 0.35 -7.16 -1.11
CA ASP A 543 0.48 -8.60 -0.90
C ASP A 543 1.63 -8.90 0.08
N ALA A 544 2.80 -8.26 -0.11
CA ALA A 544 3.91 -8.41 0.81
C ALA A 544 3.60 -7.91 2.23
N LEU A 545 2.92 -6.76 2.35
CA LEU A 545 2.48 -6.26 3.66
C LEU A 545 1.53 -7.26 4.35
N VAL A 546 0.62 -7.87 3.60
CA VAL A 546 -0.29 -8.91 4.12
C VAL A 546 0.51 -10.10 4.62
N MET A 547 1.49 -10.60 3.83
CA MET A 547 2.36 -11.70 4.23
C MET A 547 3.06 -11.38 5.56
N VAL A 548 3.67 -10.20 5.69
CA VAL A 548 4.39 -9.82 6.91
C VAL A 548 3.44 -9.69 8.12
N LEU A 549 2.27 -9.07 7.94
CA LEU A 549 1.29 -8.87 9.01
C LEU A 549 0.64 -10.19 9.45
N LEU A 550 0.29 -11.05 8.49
CA LEU A 550 -0.22 -12.40 8.74
C LEU A 550 0.76 -13.23 9.55
N GLY A 551 2.05 -13.15 9.21
CA GLY A 551 3.14 -13.75 9.97
C GLY A 551 3.29 -13.17 11.37
N GLY A 552 3.05 -11.87 11.53
CA GLY A 552 3.24 -11.12 12.76
C GLY A 552 4.50 -10.26 12.71
N VAL A 553 4.31 -8.94 12.60
CA VAL A 553 5.40 -7.94 12.45
C VAL A 553 6.38 -7.98 13.62
N GLU A 554 5.90 -8.26 14.83
CA GLU A 554 6.74 -8.26 16.04
C GLU A 554 7.63 -9.52 16.20
N THR A 555 7.51 -10.48 15.29
CA THR A 555 8.24 -11.76 15.34
C THR A 555 9.47 -11.74 14.43
N VAL A 556 10.40 -12.69 14.61
CA VAL A 556 11.61 -12.80 13.75
C VAL A 556 11.36 -13.71 12.53
N SER A 557 10.34 -14.57 12.57
CA SER A 557 10.06 -15.56 11.51
C SER A 557 8.68 -15.38 10.87
N GLY A 558 7.97 -14.32 11.21
CA GLY A 558 6.66 -13.98 10.66
C GLY A 558 6.65 -13.95 9.14
N GLY A 559 7.60 -13.27 8.49
CA GLY A 559 7.64 -13.16 7.02
C GLY A 559 7.64 -14.51 6.29
N VAL A 560 8.35 -15.52 6.82
CA VAL A 560 8.39 -16.87 6.22
C VAL A 560 7.01 -17.53 6.31
N ILE A 561 6.45 -17.60 7.51
CA ILE A 561 5.16 -18.28 7.76
C ILE A 561 4.03 -17.55 7.03
N GLY A 562 4.04 -16.23 7.08
CA GLY A 562 3.08 -15.38 6.42
C GLY A 562 3.09 -15.51 4.90
N ALA A 563 4.27 -15.56 4.27
CA ALA A 563 4.38 -15.82 2.82
C ALA A 563 3.83 -17.19 2.44
N ILE A 564 4.18 -18.24 3.21
CA ILE A 564 3.69 -19.61 2.96
C ILE A 564 2.17 -19.65 3.05
N VAL A 565 1.60 -19.16 4.15
CA VAL A 565 0.14 -19.21 4.38
C VAL A 565 -0.60 -18.35 3.36
N TYR A 566 -0.18 -17.10 3.16
CA TYR A 566 -0.83 -16.19 2.22
C TYR A 566 -0.79 -16.74 0.79
N LYS A 567 0.38 -17.17 0.32
CA LYS A 567 0.53 -17.61 -1.07
C LYS A 567 -0.14 -18.95 -1.33
N ALA A 568 -0.07 -19.89 -0.37
CA ALA A 568 -0.82 -21.14 -0.47
C ALA A 568 -2.34 -20.90 -0.49
N LEU A 569 -2.84 -20.02 0.38
CA LEU A 569 -4.25 -19.65 0.40
C LEU A 569 -4.67 -18.96 -0.90
N ASN A 570 -3.89 -17.99 -1.37
CA ASN A 570 -4.16 -17.26 -2.60
C ASN A 570 -4.24 -18.20 -3.82
N ILE A 571 -3.26 -19.08 -3.99
CA ILE A 571 -3.24 -20.06 -5.09
C ILE A 571 -4.44 -21.00 -5.00
N TRP A 572 -4.74 -21.51 -3.80
CA TRP A 572 -5.89 -22.38 -3.59
C TRP A 572 -7.21 -21.66 -3.91
N LEU A 573 -7.42 -20.44 -3.42
CA LEU A 573 -8.62 -19.64 -3.68
C LEU A 573 -8.81 -19.35 -5.17
N VAL A 574 -7.76 -18.91 -5.87
CA VAL A 574 -7.82 -18.64 -7.31
C VAL A 574 -8.16 -19.91 -8.10
N SER A 575 -7.74 -21.09 -7.62
CA SER A 575 -8.09 -22.37 -8.29
C SER A 575 -9.51 -22.86 -8.04
N GLN A 576 -10.20 -22.37 -7.01
CA GLN A 576 -11.50 -22.89 -6.57
C GLN A 576 -12.65 -21.90 -6.79
N THR A 577 -12.35 -20.60 -6.88
CA THR A 577 -13.36 -19.54 -6.88
C THR A 577 -12.99 -18.42 -7.85
N ASP A 578 -13.98 -17.95 -8.62
CA ASP A 578 -13.83 -16.73 -9.43
C ASP A 578 -13.80 -15.47 -8.55
N LEU A 579 -14.42 -15.53 -7.36
CA LEU A 579 -14.48 -14.44 -6.37
C LEU A 579 -13.28 -14.47 -5.39
N SER A 580 -12.09 -14.69 -5.93
CA SER A 580 -10.89 -14.89 -5.12
C SER A 580 -10.50 -13.65 -4.31
N LYS A 581 -10.73 -12.42 -4.83
CA LYS A 581 -10.42 -11.18 -4.13
C LYS A 581 -11.40 -10.90 -3.00
N LEU A 582 -12.67 -11.30 -3.16
CA LEU A 582 -13.69 -11.22 -2.10
C LEU A 582 -13.28 -12.04 -0.88
N VAL A 583 -12.91 -13.31 -1.10
CA VAL A 583 -12.54 -14.22 -0.02
C VAL A 583 -11.21 -13.78 0.61
N LEU A 584 -10.24 -13.38 -0.21
CA LEU A 584 -8.94 -12.91 0.27
C LEU A 584 -9.06 -11.60 1.08
N GLY A 585 -9.83 -10.64 0.58
CA GLY A 585 -10.12 -9.38 1.28
C GLY A 585 -10.86 -9.60 2.59
N GLY A 586 -11.85 -10.49 2.61
CA GLY A 586 -12.56 -10.90 3.82
C GLY A 586 -11.62 -11.58 4.84
N PHE A 587 -10.72 -12.45 4.37
CA PHE A 587 -9.69 -13.07 5.20
C PHE A 587 -8.73 -12.05 5.81
N ILE A 588 -8.26 -11.08 5.02
CA ILE A 588 -7.42 -9.98 5.48
C ILE A 588 -8.12 -9.18 6.58
N VAL A 589 -9.37 -8.77 6.35
CA VAL A 589 -10.18 -8.02 7.33
C VAL A 589 -10.36 -8.83 8.61
N LEU A 590 -10.68 -10.12 8.50
CA LEU A 590 -10.84 -11.02 9.64
C LEU A 590 -9.57 -11.09 10.49
N ILE A 591 -8.40 -11.22 9.86
CA ILE A 591 -7.11 -11.31 10.56
C ILE A 591 -6.78 -10.02 11.28
N VAL A 592 -6.99 -8.87 10.65
CA VAL A 592 -6.73 -7.58 11.27
C VAL A 592 -7.61 -7.38 12.50
N VAL A 593 -8.87 -7.81 12.46
CA VAL A 593 -9.83 -7.63 13.56
C VAL A 593 -9.62 -8.67 14.68
N VAL A 594 -9.39 -9.94 14.33
CA VAL A 594 -9.37 -11.06 15.29
C VAL A 594 -7.96 -11.37 15.79
N PHE A 595 -6.94 -11.22 14.95
CA PHE A 595 -5.56 -11.66 15.20
C PHE A 595 -4.55 -10.50 15.05
N PRO A 596 -4.62 -9.42 15.86
CA PRO A 596 -3.77 -8.24 15.71
C PRO A 596 -2.27 -8.51 15.96
N LYS A 597 -1.89 -9.69 16.47
CA LYS A 597 -0.48 -10.10 16.66
C LYS A 597 0.06 -11.01 15.54
N GLY A 598 -0.75 -11.32 14.53
CA GLY A 598 -0.44 -12.32 13.51
C GLY A 598 -0.43 -13.75 14.04
N ILE A 599 -0.23 -14.72 13.14
CA ILE A 599 -0.27 -16.16 13.43
C ILE A 599 0.84 -16.54 14.42
N VAL A 600 2.08 -16.09 14.17
CA VAL A 600 3.23 -16.49 15.00
C VAL A 600 3.14 -15.87 16.40
N GLY A 601 2.75 -14.61 16.50
CA GLY A 601 2.59 -13.94 17.80
C GLY A 601 1.51 -14.59 18.67
N MET A 602 0.43 -15.10 18.06
CA MET A 602 -0.62 -15.83 18.76
C MET A 602 -0.12 -17.19 19.30
N LEU A 603 0.62 -17.94 18.47
CA LEU A 603 1.22 -19.23 18.86
C LEU A 603 2.24 -19.07 19.99
N GLU A 604 3.08 -18.02 19.94
CA GLU A 604 4.02 -17.70 21.01
C GLU A 604 3.31 -17.38 22.33
N MET A 605 2.21 -16.60 22.28
CA MET A 605 1.41 -16.26 23.45
C MET A 605 0.78 -17.51 24.10
N LEU A 606 0.25 -18.43 23.31
CA LEU A 606 -0.32 -19.70 23.79
C LEU A 606 0.77 -20.60 24.40
N SER A 607 1.94 -20.69 23.77
CA SER A 607 3.09 -21.45 24.28
C SER A 607 3.61 -20.89 25.61
N GLN A 608 3.69 -19.56 25.75
CA GLN A 608 4.09 -18.91 27.00
C GLN A 608 3.07 -19.13 28.13
N ARG A 609 1.76 -19.09 27.83
CA ARG A 609 0.72 -19.41 28.81
C ARG A 609 0.82 -20.86 29.29
N ARG A 610 1.08 -21.82 28.39
CA ARG A 610 1.29 -23.23 28.76
C ARG A 610 2.55 -23.43 29.61
N ARG A 611 3.65 -22.73 29.31
CA ARG A 611 4.88 -22.79 30.13
C ARG A 611 4.71 -22.19 31.52
N LYS A 612 3.91 -21.14 31.69
CA LYS A 612 3.57 -20.57 33.01
C LYS A 612 2.57 -21.43 33.82
N ALA A 613 1.85 -22.34 33.17
CA ALA A 613 0.90 -23.25 33.82
C ALA A 613 1.54 -24.55 34.33
N SER A 614 2.85 -24.77 34.09
CA SER A 614 3.60 -25.82 34.80
C SER A 614 3.76 -25.42 36.27
N PRO A 615 3.52 -26.31 37.25
CA PRO A 615 3.65 -25.96 38.66
C PRO A 615 5.08 -25.46 38.93
N PRO A 616 5.28 -24.48 39.83
CA PRO A 616 6.63 -24.11 40.22
C PRO A 616 7.29 -25.37 40.78
N GLY A 617 8.32 -25.85 40.08
CA GLY A 617 9.23 -26.84 40.63
C GLY A 617 9.73 -26.30 41.98
N SER A 618 9.72 -27.17 42.98
CA SER A 618 10.08 -26.93 44.38
C SER A 618 11.09 -25.78 44.55
N PRO A 619 10.84 -24.80 45.45
CA PRO A 619 11.82 -23.77 45.72
C PRO A 619 13.13 -24.44 46.11
N LEU A 620 14.18 -24.15 45.35
CA LEU A 620 15.55 -24.48 45.72
C LEU A 620 15.79 -23.84 47.10
N ILE A 621 15.68 -24.65 48.14
CA ILE A 621 16.07 -24.29 49.50
C ILE A 621 17.54 -23.87 49.40
N ALA A 622 17.77 -22.61 49.74
CA ALA A 622 19.10 -22.03 49.84
C ALA A 622 19.99 -22.94 50.67
N LYS A 623 21.18 -23.27 50.13
CA LYS A 623 22.25 -23.88 50.93
C LYS A 623 22.54 -22.96 52.13
N PRO A 624 22.71 -23.50 53.35
CA PRO A 624 23.14 -22.71 54.48
C PRO A 624 24.53 -22.13 54.18
N ILE A 625 24.69 -20.84 54.49
CA ILE A 625 25.99 -20.19 54.54
C ILE A 625 26.74 -20.85 55.69
N GLU A 626 27.76 -21.65 55.39
CA GLU A 626 28.76 -22.06 56.37
C GLU A 626 29.53 -20.80 56.80
N SER A 627 29.22 -20.30 57.99
CA SER A 627 30.10 -19.39 58.72
C SER A 627 31.23 -20.23 59.31
N ALA A 628 32.45 -20.04 58.79
CA ALA A 628 33.67 -20.52 59.42
C ALA A 628 34.01 -19.61 60.62
N GLU A 629 34.04 -20.22 61.81
CA GLU A 629 35.01 -19.87 62.86
C GLU A 629 36.35 -20.57 62.57
#